data_AF-A0A938A144-F1
#
_entry.id   AF-A0A938A144-F1
#
_cell.length_a   1.000
_cell.length_b   1.000
_cell.length_c   1.000
_cell.angle_alpha   90.00
_cell.angle_beta   90.00
_cell.angle_gamma   90.00
#
_symmetry.space_group_name_H-M   'P 1'
#
loop_
_entity.id
_entity.type
_entity.pdbx_description
1 polymer ?
#
loop_
_entity_poly.entity_id
_entity_poly.type
_entity_poly.pdbx_seq_one_letter_code
_entity_poly.pdbx_strand_id
1 'polypeptide(L)'
;MARAVPRRSKALLALAIMGLSIASASLGVLPIPIAALIGAITMFATGCVRFENAGRALSAQVIVLVAASIAMGRLILESGAAGWLGQLLAAFLQYLPPAGVLAIIMIFVTFLTSFASNTAAATAGTPIAINVAAAL
;
A
#
# COMPACT_ATOMS: atom_id res chain seq x y z
N MET A 1 0.41 -5.17 -32.12
CA MET A 1 0.35 -5.93 -30.85
C MET A 1 1.36 -7.08 -30.89
N ALA A 2 2.65 -6.82 -30.66
CA ALA A 2 3.68 -7.86 -30.69
C ALA A 2 3.78 -8.53 -29.31
N ARG A 3 3.26 -9.76 -29.22
CA ARG A 3 3.33 -10.63 -28.05
C ARG A 3 4.81 -11.00 -27.84
N ALA A 4 5.45 -10.44 -26.82
CA ALA A 4 6.81 -10.79 -26.45
C ALA A 4 6.84 -12.25 -25.99
N VAL A 5 7.30 -13.14 -26.86
CA VAL A 5 7.56 -14.54 -26.52
C VAL A 5 8.56 -14.54 -25.36
N PRO A 6 8.21 -15.05 -24.16
CA PRO A 6 9.09 -15.02 -23.02
C PRO A 6 10.30 -15.89 -23.36
N ARG A 7 11.48 -15.28 -23.47
CA ARG A 7 12.76 -16.00 -23.51
C ARG A 7 12.89 -16.77 -22.18
N ARG A 8 12.43 -18.03 -22.14
CA ARG A 8 12.40 -18.92 -20.96
C ARG A 8 13.70 -18.87 -20.13
N SER A 9 14.84 -18.74 -20.81
CA SER A 9 16.16 -18.65 -20.18
C SER A 9 16.33 -17.47 -19.20
N LYS A 10 15.81 -16.28 -19.52
CA LYS A 10 15.90 -15.10 -18.63
C LYS A 10 14.71 -14.95 -17.68
N ALA A 11 13.60 -15.63 -17.99
CA ALA A 11 12.40 -15.61 -17.15
C ALA A 11 12.66 -16.24 -15.77
N LEU A 12 13.39 -17.36 -15.71
CA LEU A 12 13.73 -18.02 -14.44
C LEU A 12 14.63 -17.14 -13.57
N LEU A 13 15.61 -16.47 -14.20
CA LEU A 13 16.53 -15.56 -13.51
C LEU A 13 15.79 -14.33 -12.97
N ALA A 14 14.91 -13.72 -13.76
CA ALA A 14 14.06 -12.62 -13.30
C ALA A 14 13.16 -13.05 -12.12
N LEU A 15 12.57 -14.25 -12.19
CA LEU A 15 11.73 -14.78 -11.12
C LEU A 15 12.53 -15.05 -9.84
N ALA A 16 13.76 -15.55 -9.95
CA ALA A 16 14.66 -15.72 -8.82
C ALA A 16 15.02 -14.39 -8.14
N ILE A 17 15.38 -13.35 -8.92
CA ILE A 17 15.67 -12.02 -8.37
C ILE A 17 14.43 -11.44 -7.69
N MET A 18 13.27 -11.54 -8.33
CA MET A 18 12.00 -11.05 -7.77
C MET A 18 11.69 -11.77 -6.45
N GLY A 19 11.79 -13.10 -6.43
CA GLY A 19 11.60 -13.92 -5.24
C GLY A 19 12.55 -13.54 -4.11
N LEU A 20 13.84 -13.32 -4.41
CA LEU A 20 14.83 -12.90 -3.42
C LEU A 20 14.52 -11.51 -2.85
N SER A 21 14.10 -10.57 -3.71
CA SER A 21 13.72 -9.22 -3.29
C SER A 21 12.47 -9.22 -2.40
N ILE A 22 11.48 -10.06 -2.71
CA ILE A 22 10.25 -10.21 -1.91
C ILE A 22 10.59 -10.89 -0.59
N ALA A 23 11.36 -11.98 -0.61
CA ALA A 23 11.74 -12.71 0.59
C ALA A 23 12.53 -11.80 1.56
N SER A 24 13.51 -11.04 1.07
CA SER A 24 14.29 -10.11 1.90
C SER A 24 13.42 -8.97 2.49
N ALA A 25 12.46 -8.46 1.72
CA ALA A 25 11.51 -7.46 2.21
C ALA A 25 10.52 -8.03 3.24
N SER A 26 9.98 -9.23 3.00
CA SER A 26 9.00 -9.87 3.88
C SER A 26 9.60 -10.40 5.17
N LEU A 27 10.87 -10.84 5.15
CA LEU A 27 11.61 -11.27 6.35
C LEU A 27 12.11 -10.07 7.19
N GLY A 28 11.87 -8.83 6.75
CA GLY A 28 12.27 -7.63 7.46
C GLY A 28 13.78 -7.36 7.46
N VAL A 29 14.56 -8.04 6.61
CA VAL A 29 16.01 -7.85 6.50
C VAL A 29 16.34 -6.46 5.93
N LEU A 30 15.53 -6.02 4.95
CA LEU A 30 15.69 -4.74 4.27
C LEU A 30 14.33 -4.04 4.16
N PRO A 31 14.26 -2.69 4.31
CA PRO A 31 13.07 -1.93 3.98
C PRO A 31 12.61 -2.21 2.56
N ILE A 32 11.29 -2.36 2.36
CA ILE A 32 10.66 -2.65 1.06
C ILE A 32 11.20 -1.75 -0.08
N PRO A 33 11.38 -0.42 0.09
CA PRO A 33 11.91 0.44 -0.97
C PRO A 33 13.34 0.07 -1.37
N ILE A 34 14.19 -0.27 -0.40
CA ILE A 34 15.60 -0.61 -0.62
C ILE A 34 15.70 -1.98 -1.29
N ALA A 35 14.96 -2.97 -0.80
CA ALA A 35 14.91 -4.31 -1.39
C ALA A 35 14.41 -4.27 -2.84
N ALA A 36 13.38 -3.48 -3.13
CA ALA A 36 12.85 -3.29 -4.47
C ALA A 36 13.86 -2.61 -5.41
N LEU A 37 14.57 -1.57 -4.94
CA LEU A 37 15.60 -0.89 -5.72
C LEU A 37 16.77 -1.82 -6.07
N ILE A 38 17.29 -2.57 -5.09
CA ILE A 38 18.37 -3.53 -5.31
C ILE A 38 17.90 -4.62 -6.30
N GLY A 39 16.69 -5.15 -6.13
CA GLY A 39 16.09 -6.10 -7.06
C GLY A 39 16.01 -5.55 -8.49
N ALA A 40 15.53 -4.30 -8.65
CA ALA A 40 15.44 -3.63 -9.95
C ALA A 40 16.82 -3.42 -10.59
N ILE A 41 17.81 -2.92 -9.83
CA ILE A 41 19.20 -2.73 -10.31
C ILE A 41 19.78 -4.07 -10.76
N THR A 42 19.55 -5.14 -10.01
CA THR A 42 20.01 -6.48 -10.34
C THR A 42 19.35 -7.00 -11.63
N MET A 43 18.07 -6.71 -11.85
CA MET A 43 17.37 -7.04 -13.10
C MET A 43 17.90 -6.26 -14.32
N PHE A 44 18.34 -5.01 -14.13
CA PHE A 44 19.02 -4.24 -15.19
C PHE A 44 20.43 -4.77 -15.46
N ALA A 45 21.21 -5.05 -14.40
CA ALA A 45 22.58 -5.57 -14.52
C ALA A 45 22.64 -6.94 -15.21
N THR A 46 21.66 -7.81 -14.94
CA THR A 46 21.53 -9.14 -15.59
C THR A 46 20.95 -9.06 -17.02
N GLY A 47 20.53 -7.86 -17.46
CA GLY A 47 19.92 -7.65 -18.76
C GLY A 47 18.60 -8.40 -18.95
N CYS A 48 17.89 -8.68 -17.86
CA CYS A 48 16.53 -9.22 -17.89
C CYS A 48 15.51 -8.15 -18.31
N VAL A 49 15.77 -6.89 -17.93
CA VAL A 49 14.94 -5.73 -18.27
C VAL A 49 15.80 -4.68 -18.96
N ARG A 50 15.29 -4.06 -20.03
CA ARG A 50 15.94 -2.94 -20.72
C ARG A 50 15.59 -1.62 -20.04
N PHE A 51 16.57 -0.71 -19.94
CA PHE A 51 16.42 0.59 -19.28
C PHE A 51 15.32 1.46 -19.93
N GLU A 52 15.14 1.35 -21.25
CA GLU A 52 14.09 2.06 -22.01
C GLU A 52 12.66 1.69 -21.57
N ASN A 53 12.47 0.49 -21.00
CA ASN A 53 11.18 0.06 -20.48
C ASN A 53 10.93 0.55 -19.04
N ALA A 54 11.98 0.98 -18.32
CA ALA A 54 11.88 1.43 -16.94
C ALA A 54 11.07 2.72 -16.82
N GLY A 55 11.34 3.70 -17.69
CA GLY A 55 10.62 4.97 -17.72
C GLY A 55 9.14 4.80 -18.09
N ARG A 56 8.81 3.82 -18.94
CA ARG A 56 7.42 3.49 -19.27
C ARG A 56 6.69 2.76 -18.14
N ALA A 57 7.42 2.03 -17.30
CA ALA A 57 6.87 1.38 -16.12
C ALA A 57 6.57 2.38 -14.98
N LEU A 58 7.33 3.48 -14.90
CA LEU A 58 7.09 4.57 -13.97
C LEU A 58 6.05 5.56 -14.53
N SER A 59 4.79 5.37 -14.16
CA SER A 59 3.75 6.37 -14.47
C SER A 59 3.78 7.51 -13.46
N ALA A 60 4.06 8.73 -13.94
CA ALA A 60 3.97 9.94 -13.12
C ALA A 60 2.60 10.08 -12.45
N GLN A 61 1.53 9.65 -13.11
CA GLN A 61 0.18 9.63 -12.56
C GLN A 61 0.09 8.76 -11.31
N VAL A 62 0.72 7.58 -11.29
CA VAL A 62 0.71 6.68 -10.12
C VAL A 62 1.54 7.29 -8.98
N ILE A 63 2.69 7.88 -9.29
CA ILE A 63 3.55 8.53 -8.29
C ILE A 63 2.80 9.69 -7.62
N VAL A 64 2.17 10.55 -8.43
CA VAL A 64 1.37 11.69 -7.94
C VAL A 64 0.18 11.18 -7.12
N LEU A 65 -0.50 10.13 -7.56
CA LEU A 65 -1.63 9.54 -6.82
C LEU A 65 -1.19 9.02 -5.44
N VAL A 66 -0.06 8.31 -5.36
CA VAL A 66 0.49 7.81 -4.09
C VAL A 66 0.94 8.95 -3.19
N ALA A 67 1.63 9.95 -3.74
CA ALA A 67 2.06 11.13 -2.97
C ALA A 67 0.86 11.92 -2.41
N ALA A 68 -0.15 12.19 -3.24
CA ALA A 68 -1.39 12.85 -2.82
C ALA A 68 -2.14 12.04 -1.76
N SER A 69 -2.15 10.71 -1.89
CA SER A 69 -2.75 9.80 -0.91
C SER A 69 -2.07 9.88 0.47
N ILE A 70 -0.73 9.93 0.49
CA ILE A 70 0.04 10.09 1.74
C ILE A 70 -0.23 11.47 2.34
N ALA A 71 -0.22 12.53 1.52
CA ALA A 71 -0.50 13.90 1.97
C ALA A 71 -1.92 14.03 2.55
N MET A 72 -2.93 13.48 1.88
CA MET A 72 -4.31 13.45 2.36
C MET A 72 -4.43 12.73 3.70
N GLY A 73 -3.76 11.58 3.87
CA GLY A 73 -3.71 10.86 5.14
C GLY A 73 -3.14 11.72 6.28
N ARG A 74 -2.07 12.48 6.00
CA ARG A 74 -1.49 13.45 6.96
C ARG A 74 -2.46 14.59 7.30
N LEU A 75 -3.13 15.15 6.30
CA LEU A 75 -4.12 16.22 6.51
C LEU A 75 -5.30 15.77 7.36
N ILE A 76 -5.77 14.52 7.21
CA ILE A 76 -6.84 13.95 8.03
C ILE A 76 -6.40 13.79 9.50
N LEU A 77 -5.12 13.48 9.72
CA LEU A 77 -4.53 13.42 11.06
C LEU A 77 -4.39 14.81 11.69
N GLU A 78 -3.80 15.77 10.96
CA GLU A 78 -3.54 17.13 11.45
C GLU A 78 -4.81 17.96 11.64
N SER A 79 -5.83 17.75 10.80
CA SER A 79 -7.13 18.41 10.95
C SER A 79 -7.92 17.91 12.18
N GLY A 80 -7.48 16.84 12.84
CA GLY A 80 -8.20 16.20 13.94
C GLY A 80 -9.45 15.43 13.49
N ALA A 81 -9.72 15.35 12.17
CA ALA A 81 -10.88 14.66 11.63
C ALA A 81 -10.90 13.17 11.99
N ALA A 82 -9.73 12.50 12.01
CA ALA A 82 -9.62 11.11 12.45
C ALA A 82 -10.04 10.91 13.91
N GLY A 83 -9.67 11.83 14.79
CA GLY A 83 -10.04 11.78 16.21
C GLY A 83 -11.53 12.04 16.41
N TRP A 84 -12.07 13.06 15.73
CA TRP A 84 -13.49 13.38 15.77
C TRP A 84 -14.38 12.24 15.25
N LEU A 85 -14.02 11.64 14.10
CA LEU A 85 -14.72 10.47 13.57
C LEU A 85 -14.62 9.25 14.50
N GLY A 86 -13.45 9.03 15.12
CA GLY A 86 -13.26 7.95 16.08
C GLY A 86 -14.18 8.07 17.30
N GLN A 87 -14.29 9.26 17.87
CA GLN A 87 -15.20 9.53 19.00
C GLN A 87 -16.66 9.39 18.60
N LEU A 88 -17.04 9.93 17.44
CA LEU A 88 -18.41 9.82 16.92
C LEU A 88 -18.80 8.36 16.72
N LEU A 89 -17.92 7.56 16.10
CA LEU A 89 -18.15 6.13 15.91
C LEU A 89 -18.20 5.39 17.25
N ALA A 90 -17.27 5.62 18.17
CA ALA A 90 -17.26 4.98 19.48
C ALA A 90 -18.58 5.21 20.25
N ALA A 91 -19.14 6.42 20.19
CA ALA A 91 -20.42 6.74 20.82
C ALA A 91 -21.60 5.90 20.28
N PHE A 92 -21.59 5.55 18.99
CA PHE A 92 -22.62 4.68 18.40
C PHE A 92 -22.30 3.18 18.56
N LEU A 93 -21.02 2.83 18.62
CA LEU A 93 -20.54 1.44 18.57
C LEU A 93 -20.44 0.79 19.97
N GLN A 94 -20.56 1.55 21.07
CA GLN A 94 -20.51 1.05 22.45
C GLN A 94 -21.53 -0.06 22.80
N TYR A 95 -22.62 -0.15 22.04
CA TYR A 95 -23.69 -1.14 22.26
C TYR A 95 -23.56 -2.41 21.40
N LEU A 96 -22.54 -2.49 20.54
CA LEU A 96 -22.35 -3.57 19.58
C LEU A 96 -21.28 -4.59 20.04
N PRO A 97 -21.41 -5.88 19.65
CA PRO A 97 -20.35 -6.86 19.88
C PRO A 97 -19.07 -6.43 19.14
N PRO A 98 -17.86 -6.79 19.63
CA PRO A 98 -16.58 -6.42 19.00
C PRO A 98 -16.48 -6.79 17.51
N ALA A 99 -17.10 -7.92 17.11
CA ALA A 99 -17.17 -8.33 15.71
C ALA A 99 -17.98 -7.36 14.84
N GLY A 100 -19.06 -6.77 15.37
CA GLY A 100 -19.88 -5.77 14.69
C GLY A 100 -19.16 -4.42 14.55
N VAL A 101 -18.41 -4.03 15.58
CA VAL A 101 -17.54 -2.83 15.55
C VAL A 101 -16.53 -2.94 14.41
N LEU A 102 -15.83 -4.07 14.31
CA LEU A 102 -14.88 -4.32 13.23
C LEU A 102 -15.56 -4.31 11.86
N ALA A 103 -16.74 -4.94 11.72
CA ALA A 103 -17.48 -4.94 10.45
C ALA A 103 -17.82 -3.53 9.96
N ILE A 104 -18.30 -2.66 10.86
CA ILE A 104 -18.62 -1.26 10.51
C ILE A 104 -17.36 -0.49 10.10
N ILE A 105 -16.27 -0.63 10.87
CA ILE A 105 -15.00 0.03 10.53
C ILE A 105 -14.47 -0.46 9.18
N MET A 106 -14.55 -1.77 8.91
CA MET A 106 -14.13 -2.32 7.62
C MET A 106 -14.97 -1.78 6.47
N ILE A 107 -16.31 -1.74 6.62
CA ILE A 107 -17.20 -1.16 5.60
C ILE A 107 -16.84 0.31 5.34
N PHE A 108 -16.61 1.09 6.40
CA PHE A 108 -16.23 2.49 6.30
C PHE A 108 -14.90 2.68 5.57
N VAL A 109 -13.87 1.91 5.92
CA VAL A 109 -12.55 1.97 5.27
C VAL A 109 -12.63 1.47 3.82
N THR A 110 -13.42 0.44 3.53
CA THR A 110 -13.67 -0.04 2.16
C THR A 110 -14.38 1.01 1.31
N PHE A 111 -15.35 1.73 1.88
CA PHE A 111 -15.99 2.86 1.21
C PHE A 111 -14.97 3.97 0.89
N LEU A 112 -14.13 4.35 1.87
CA LEU A 112 -13.04 5.31 1.65
C LEU A 112 -12.07 4.85 0.56
N THR A 113 -11.79 3.54 0.47
CA THR A 113 -10.93 2.93 -0.56
C THR A 113 -11.51 3.03 -1.97
N SER A 114 -12.83 3.23 -2.11
CA SER A 114 -13.42 3.45 -3.44
C SER A 114 -13.11 4.86 -3.99
N PHE A 115 -12.84 5.82 -3.10
CA PHE A 115 -12.53 7.21 -3.47
C PHE A 115 -11.03 7.54 -3.34
N ALA A 116 -10.30 6.82 -2.49
CA ALA A 116 -8.88 7.02 -2.22
C ALA A 116 -8.09 5.74 -2.51
N SER A 117 -6.78 5.83 -2.72
CA SER A 117 -5.96 4.62 -2.87
C SER A 117 -6.01 3.74 -1.62
N ASN A 118 -5.82 2.42 -1.77
CA ASN A 118 -5.77 1.47 -0.64
C ASN A 118 -4.85 1.95 0.49
N THR A 119 -3.72 2.56 0.14
CA THR A 119 -2.75 3.10 1.10
C THR A 119 -3.28 4.34 1.84
N ALA A 120 -4.01 5.24 1.17
CA ALA A 120 -4.65 6.39 1.82
C ALA A 120 -5.74 5.94 2.81
N ALA A 121 -6.62 5.03 2.38
CA ALA A 121 -7.68 4.50 3.22
C ALA A 121 -7.13 3.78 4.45
N ALA A 122 -6.04 3.01 4.29
CA ALA A 122 -5.34 2.37 5.42
C ALA A 122 -4.72 3.40 6.38
N THR A 123 -4.08 4.45 5.86
CA THR A 123 -3.43 5.49 6.68
C THR A 123 -4.46 6.29 7.48
N ALA A 124 -5.63 6.58 6.90
CA ALA A 124 -6.72 7.24 7.61
C ALA A 124 -7.49 6.28 8.55
N GLY A 125 -7.66 5.02 8.16
CA GLY A 125 -8.40 4.02 8.93
C GLY A 125 -7.68 3.54 10.20
N THR A 126 -6.35 3.42 10.15
CA THR A 126 -5.52 3.00 11.30
C THR A 126 -5.75 3.83 12.57
N PRO A 127 -5.63 5.17 12.54
CA PRO A 127 -5.87 6.00 13.73
C PRO A 127 -7.35 5.95 14.17
N ILE A 128 -8.30 5.83 13.24
CA ILE A 128 -9.73 5.72 13.58
C ILE A 128 -9.98 4.42 14.35
N ALA A 129 -9.43 3.30 13.87
CA ALA A 129 -9.53 2.01 14.55
C ALA A 129 -8.88 2.03 15.93
N ILE A 130 -7.70 2.64 16.08
CA ILE A 130 -7.03 2.80 17.38
C ILE A 130 -7.86 3.64 18.35
N ASN A 131 -8.43 4.76 17.89
CA ASN A 131 -9.27 5.61 18.74
C ASN A 131 -10.56 4.90 19.18
N VAL A 132 -11.21 4.15 18.29
CA VAL A 132 -12.40 3.36 18.65
C VAL A 132 -12.04 2.24 19.63
N ALA A 133 -10.91 1.56 19.42
CA ALA A 133 -10.42 0.52 20.33
C ALA A 133 -10.03 1.08 21.72
N ALA A 134 -9.60 2.33 21.80
CA ALA A 134 -9.29 2.98 23.07
C ALA A 134 -10.52 3.54 23.80
N ALA A 135 -11.64 3.72 23.10
CA ALA A 135 -12.88 4.31 23.62
C ALA A 135 -13.96 3.28 24.01
N LEU A 136 -13.79 2.02 23.57
CA LEU A 136 -14.55 0.84 24.01
C LEU A 136 -13.90 0.20 25.23
#